data_AF-A0A0W7VKY4-F1
#
_entry.id   AF-A0A0W7VKY4-F1
#
_cell.length_a   1.000
_cell.length_b   1.000
_cell.length_c   1.000
_cell.angle_alpha   90.00
_cell.angle_beta   90.00
_cell.angle_gamma   90.00
#
_symmetry.space_group_name_H-M   'P 1'
#
loop_
_entity.id
_entity.type
_entity.pdbx_description
1 polymer ?
#
loop_
_entity_poly.entity_id
_entity_poly.type
_entity_poly.pdbx_seq_one_letter_code
_entity_poly.pdbx_strand_id
1 'polypeptide(L)'
;MTNQEKIEALIDEALSKQKQGDRSSLWDCLVLVGLTSINEGQYAAYLYKTALKTTPAESRPLLWRRYVDALSEMLIVVGLPKTLNALYSMMPLVEKSDLIHLKRSEWDADTSARGWQYATRTHHDWAERYAEVALYAPDVVTMNCPLQASWYADGYLRHGGNNETLCDVVEFAKKIAHDTGNGLPADFPSVEEMLGGTTT
;
A
#
# COMPACT_ATOMS: atom_id res chain seq x y z
N MET A 1 -1.13 -26.19 -5.90
CA MET A 1 -0.33 -25.07 -5.38
C MET A 1 -0.66 -24.86 -3.92
N THR A 2 0.36 -24.77 -3.08
CA THR A 2 0.23 -24.38 -1.67
C THR A 2 -0.17 -22.90 -1.57
N ASN A 3 -0.69 -22.45 -0.41
CA ASN A 3 -1.03 -21.03 -0.20
C ASN A 3 0.20 -20.12 -0.37
N GLN A 4 1.37 -20.61 0.06
CA GLN A 4 2.66 -19.94 -0.11
C GLN A 4 3.01 -19.72 -1.59
N GLU A 5 2.93 -20.75 -2.43
CA GLU A 5 3.25 -20.63 -3.87
C GLU A 5 2.34 -19.62 -4.59
N LYS A 6 1.09 -19.48 -4.15
CA LYS A 6 0.16 -18.46 -4.67
C LYS A 6 0.60 -17.05 -4.27
N ILE A 7 0.96 -16.84 -3.00
CA ILE A 7 1.39 -15.53 -2.50
C ILE A 7 2.71 -15.11 -3.13
N GLU A 8 3.67 -16.02 -3.26
CA GLU A 8 4.95 -15.75 -3.94
C GLU A 8 4.72 -15.39 -5.42
N ALA A 9 3.79 -16.06 -6.11
CA ALA A 9 3.43 -15.71 -7.48
C ALA A 9 2.81 -14.31 -7.60
N LEU A 10 1.95 -13.89 -6.65
CA LEU A 10 1.41 -12.52 -6.61
C LEU A 10 2.51 -11.48 -6.43
N ILE A 11 3.50 -11.78 -5.58
CA ILE A 11 4.66 -10.91 -5.35
C ILE A 11 5.51 -10.82 -6.62
N ASP A 12 5.79 -11.95 -7.27
CA ASP A 12 6.59 -11.97 -8.49
C ASP A 12 5.90 -11.23 -9.66
N GLU A 13 4.57 -11.33 -9.75
CA GLU A 13 3.75 -10.55 -10.70
C GLU A 13 3.84 -9.05 -10.41
N ALA A 14 3.69 -8.63 -9.16
CA ALA A 14 3.82 -7.23 -8.77
C ALA A 14 5.21 -6.68 -9.09
N LEU A 15 6.27 -7.44 -8.81
CA LEU A 15 7.64 -7.06 -9.15
C LEU A 15 7.90 -7.04 -10.66
N SER A 16 7.24 -7.90 -11.43
CA SER A 16 7.28 -7.84 -12.90
C SER A 16 6.63 -6.55 -13.41
N LYS A 17 5.44 -6.20 -12.90
CA LYS A 17 4.74 -4.95 -13.23
C LYS A 17 5.57 -3.72 -12.82
N GLN A 18 6.21 -3.77 -11.65
CA GLN A 18 7.11 -2.71 -11.15
C GLN A 18 8.27 -2.43 -12.12
N LYS A 19 8.83 -3.46 -12.76
CA LYS A 19 9.93 -3.32 -13.72
C LYS A 19 9.49 -2.76 -15.07
N GLN A 20 8.24 -3.01 -15.46
CA GLN A 20 7.66 -2.53 -16.72
C GLN A 20 7.16 -1.09 -16.60
N GLY A 21 6.85 -0.65 -15.38
CA GLY A 21 6.46 0.72 -15.08
C GLY A 21 7.62 1.71 -15.06
N ASP A 22 7.28 2.98 -14.91
CA ASP A 22 8.26 4.05 -14.72
C ASP A 22 8.79 4.11 -13.27
N ARG A 23 9.62 5.12 -12.96
CA ARG A 23 10.17 5.32 -11.61
C ARG A 23 9.10 5.59 -10.53
N SER A 24 7.88 5.97 -10.92
CA SER A 24 6.74 6.21 -10.02
C SER A 24 5.85 4.99 -9.82
N SER A 25 6.16 3.85 -10.45
CA SER A 25 5.38 2.63 -10.30
C SER A 25 5.32 2.16 -8.84
N LEU A 26 4.13 1.70 -8.39
CA LEU A 26 3.82 1.41 -6.99
C LEU A 26 3.52 -0.06 -6.70
N TRP A 27 3.63 -0.94 -7.70
CA TRP A 27 3.17 -2.33 -7.63
C TRP A 27 3.77 -3.10 -6.46
N ASP A 28 5.03 -2.85 -6.14
CA ASP A 28 5.71 -3.45 -5.01
C ASP A 28 5.13 -3.00 -3.64
N CYS A 29 4.83 -1.71 -3.49
CA CYS A 29 4.11 -1.18 -2.33
C CYS A 29 2.67 -1.68 -2.26
N LEU A 30 1.97 -1.81 -3.40
CA LEU A 30 0.58 -2.28 -3.45
C LEU A 30 0.45 -3.71 -2.93
N VAL A 31 1.33 -4.61 -3.37
CA VAL A 31 1.31 -6.01 -2.90
C VAL A 31 1.74 -6.10 -1.43
N LEU A 32 2.69 -5.27 -0.98
CA LEU A 32 3.10 -5.19 0.43
C LEU A 32 1.92 -4.82 1.33
N VAL A 33 1.22 -3.74 0.97
CA VAL A 33 0.07 -3.21 1.70
C VAL A 33 -1.08 -4.23 1.64
N GLY A 34 -1.45 -4.70 0.45
CA GLY A 34 -2.55 -5.67 0.27
C GLY A 34 -2.36 -7.01 1.01
N LEU A 35 -1.12 -7.51 1.16
CA LEU A 35 -0.86 -8.70 1.98
C LEU A 35 -0.89 -8.38 3.48
N THR A 36 -0.42 -7.20 3.88
CA THR A 36 -0.40 -6.78 5.28
C THR A 36 -1.83 -6.64 5.84
N SER A 37 -2.77 -6.11 5.06
CA SER A 37 -4.17 -5.88 5.45
C SER A 37 -4.90 -7.16 5.82
N ILE A 38 -4.57 -8.24 5.13
CA ILE A 38 -5.17 -9.56 5.32
C ILE A 38 -4.35 -10.46 6.25
N ASN A 39 -3.44 -9.88 7.02
CA ASN A 39 -2.60 -10.58 7.99
C ASN A 39 -1.60 -11.58 7.36
N GLU A 40 -1.21 -11.36 6.11
CA GLU A 40 -0.17 -12.10 5.40
C GLU A 40 1.15 -11.30 5.32
N GLY A 41 1.35 -10.35 6.24
CA GLY A 41 2.49 -9.45 6.28
C GLY A 41 3.85 -10.15 6.38
N GLN A 42 3.91 -11.39 6.89
CA GLN A 42 5.16 -12.15 6.97
C GLN A 42 5.82 -12.41 5.61
N TYR A 43 5.05 -12.34 4.51
CA TYR A 43 5.58 -12.46 3.15
C TYR A 43 6.28 -11.20 2.64
N ALA A 44 6.22 -10.09 3.39
CA ALA A 44 6.99 -8.89 3.10
C ALA A 44 8.51 -9.16 3.05
N ALA A 45 8.99 -10.14 3.84
CA ALA A 45 10.38 -10.61 3.77
C ALA A 45 10.74 -11.19 2.39
N TYR A 46 9.85 -11.99 1.78
CA TYR A 46 10.05 -12.53 0.44
C TYR A 46 10.07 -11.41 -0.59
N LEU A 47 9.08 -10.50 -0.54
CA LEU A 47 9.01 -9.32 -1.40
C LEU A 47 10.29 -8.49 -1.35
N TYR A 48 10.70 -8.07 -0.15
CA TYR A 48 11.87 -7.22 0.04
C TYR A 48 13.16 -7.91 -0.43
N LYS A 49 13.35 -9.19 -0.08
CA LYS A 49 14.50 -9.98 -0.54
C LYS A 49 14.54 -10.10 -2.07
N THR A 50 13.39 -10.29 -2.72
CA THR A 50 13.32 -10.44 -4.17
C THR A 50 13.53 -9.09 -4.87
N ALA A 51 12.96 -8.00 -4.36
CA ALA A 51 13.22 -6.65 -4.87
C ALA A 51 14.71 -6.28 -4.79
N LEU A 52 15.36 -6.56 -3.65
CA LEU A 52 16.79 -6.30 -3.41
C LEU A 52 17.73 -6.96 -4.44
N LYS A 53 17.35 -8.10 -5.04
CA LYS A 53 18.16 -8.77 -6.07
C LYS A 53 18.35 -7.89 -7.30
N THR A 54 17.40 -7.01 -7.58
CA THR A 54 17.40 -6.14 -8.76
C THR A 54 17.63 -4.67 -8.45
N THR A 55 17.61 -4.29 -7.17
CA THR A 55 17.85 -2.91 -6.74
C THR A 55 19.34 -2.64 -6.55
N PRO A 56 19.91 -1.64 -7.26
CA PRO A 56 21.29 -1.19 -7.05
C PRO A 56 21.54 -0.78 -5.60
N ALA A 57 22.77 -0.97 -5.11
CA ALA A 57 23.12 -0.73 -3.71
C ALA A 57 22.78 0.70 -3.25
N GLU A 58 23.07 1.69 -4.10
CA GLU A 58 22.78 3.10 -3.88
C GLU A 58 21.28 3.44 -3.81
N SER A 59 20.41 2.56 -4.34
CA SER A 59 18.96 2.74 -4.36
C SER A 59 18.24 1.96 -3.27
N ARG A 60 18.93 1.08 -2.53
CA ARG A 60 18.34 0.30 -1.43
C ARG A 60 17.76 1.15 -0.29
N PRO A 61 18.38 2.27 0.12
CA PRO A 61 17.78 3.16 1.11
C PRO A 61 16.43 3.73 0.67
N LEU A 62 16.31 4.08 -0.61
CA LEU A 62 15.08 4.61 -1.17
C LEU A 62 13.99 3.53 -1.24
N LEU A 63 14.35 2.31 -1.64
CA LEU A 63 13.44 1.16 -1.61
C LEU A 63 12.91 0.90 -0.19
N TRP A 64 13.82 0.83 0.79
CA TRP A 64 13.48 0.63 2.19
C TRP A 64 12.53 1.72 2.70
N ARG A 65 12.85 2.98 2.43
CA ARG A 65 12.02 4.11 2.79
C ARG A 65 10.62 4.02 2.18
N ARG A 66 10.49 3.69 0.88
CA ARG A 66 9.19 3.55 0.22
C ARG A 66 8.30 2.51 0.92
N TYR A 67 8.87 1.37 1.31
CA TYR A 67 8.11 0.31 1.99
C TYR A 67 7.67 0.72 3.39
N VAL A 68 8.55 1.41 4.12
CA VAL A 68 8.23 1.89 5.47
C VAL A 68 7.21 3.02 5.43
N ASP A 69 7.32 3.93 4.47
CA ASP A 69 6.33 5.00 4.26
C ASP A 69 4.96 4.38 3.92
N ALA A 70 4.90 3.41 2.99
CA ALA A 70 3.65 2.71 2.65
C ALA A 70 3.00 2.00 3.86
N LEU A 71 3.79 1.29 4.68
CA LEU A 71 3.30 0.64 5.90
C LEU A 71 2.88 1.64 6.98
N SER A 72 3.56 2.78 7.08
CA SER A 72 3.27 3.82 8.07
C SER A 72 1.99 4.57 7.75
N GLU A 73 1.74 4.87 6.47
CA GLU A 73 0.50 5.49 6.00
C GLU A 73 -0.71 4.57 6.24
N MET A 74 -0.53 3.28 6.01
CA MET A 74 -1.56 2.25 6.17
C MET A 74 -1.85 1.89 7.65
N LEU A 75 -0.94 2.23 8.58
CA LEU A 75 -1.08 1.97 10.02
C LEU A 75 -2.43 2.44 10.59
N ILE A 76 -2.91 3.60 10.14
CA ILE A 76 -4.17 4.21 10.59
C ILE A 76 -5.38 3.37 10.18
N VAL A 77 -5.29 2.69 9.03
CA VAL A 77 -6.41 1.99 8.40
C VAL A 77 -6.45 0.52 8.84
N VAL A 78 -5.29 -0.11 9.02
CA VAL A 78 -5.16 -1.57 9.20
C VAL A 78 -4.76 -1.99 10.61
N GLY A 79 -4.26 -1.03 11.40
CA GLY A 79 -3.94 -1.21 12.81
C GLY A 79 -2.51 -1.73 13.05
N LEU A 80 -1.95 -1.30 14.19
CA LEU A 80 -0.57 -1.56 14.59
C LEU A 80 -0.14 -3.04 14.56
N PRO A 81 -0.93 -4.04 15.02
CA PRO A 81 -0.47 -5.42 15.05
C PRO A 81 -0.12 -6.01 13.68
N LYS A 82 -0.93 -5.73 12.66
CA LYS A 82 -0.71 -6.23 11.29
C LYS A 82 0.49 -5.55 10.64
N THR A 83 0.62 -4.24 10.83
CA THR A 83 1.77 -3.47 10.37
C THR A 83 3.07 -3.96 11.01
N LEU A 84 3.07 -4.25 12.32
CA LEU A 84 4.24 -4.81 13.01
C LEU A 84 4.62 -6.21 12.50
N ASN A 85 3.64 -7.06 12.20
CA ASN A 85 3.90 -8.38 11.62
C ASN A 85 4.65 -8.27 10.28
N ALA A 86 4.23 -7.35 9.40
CA ALA A 86 4.93 -7.06 8.15
C ALA A 86 6.33 -6.49 8.38
N LEU A 87 6.44 -5.45 9.20
CA LEU A 87 7.70 -4.76 9.46
C LEU A 87 8.75 -5.69 10.08
N TYR A 88 8.39 -6.44 11.12
CA TYR A 88 9.33 -7.34 11.81
C TYR A 88 9.83 -8.48 10.94
N SER A 89 9.04 -8.92 9.95
CA SER A 89 9.51 -9.92 8.99
C SER A 89 10.66 -9.41 8.10
N MET A 90 10.65 -8.11 7.77
CA MET A 90 11.66 -7.49 6.91
C MET A 90 12.90 -7.02 7.68
N MET A 91 12.75 -6.59 8.93
CA MET A 91 13.82 -5.99 9.74
C MET A 91 15.17 -6.74 9.73
N PRO A 92 15.23 -8.09 9.82
CA PRO A 92 16.49 -8.83 9.77
C PRO A 92 17.26 -8.72 8.44
N LEU A 93 16.58 -8.29 7.36
CA LEU A 93 17.13 -8.18 6.01
C LEU A 93 17.67 -6.78 5.69
N VAL A 94 17.40 -5.79 6.54
CA VAL A 94 17.77 -4.39 6.31
C VAL A 94 19.16 -4.13 6.88
N GLU A 95 20.04 -3.49 6.10
CA GLU A 95 21.36 -3.12 6.58
C GLU A 95 21.25 -2.03 7.66
N LYS A 96 22.09 -2.11 8.71
CA LYS A 96 22.07 -1.10 9.79
C LYS A 96 22.30 0.32 9.29
N SER A 97 23.10 0.47 8.24
CA SER A 97 23.33 1.74 7.54
C SER A 97 22.06 2.30 6.93
N ASP A 98 21.13 1.46 6.45
CA ASP A 98 19.91 1.91 5.80
C ASP A 98 18.88 2.47 6.80
N LEU A 99 18.96 2.03 8.07
CA LEU A 99 18.07 2.48 9.14
C LEU A 99 18.22 3.98 9.47
N ILE A 100 19.34 4.62 9.10
CA ILE A 100 19.54 6.07 9.33
C ILE A 100 18.65 6.92 8.41
N HIS A 101 18.17 6.34 7.31
CA HIS A 101 17.31 7.01 6.33
C HIS A 101 15.83 6.97 6.72
N LEU A 102 15.50 6.22 7.78
CA LEU A 102 14.21 6.33 8.43
C LEU A 102 14.12 7.68 9.12
N LYS A 103 13.01 8.39 8.88
CA LYS A 103 12.73 9.64 9.56
C LYS A 103 12.56 9.34 11.04
N ARG A 104 13.59 9.62 11.85
CA ARG A 104 13.47 9.57 13.31
C ARG A 104 12.53 10.70 13.72
N SER A 105 11.39 10.33 14.28
CA SER A 105 10.51 11.30 14.91
C SER A 105 11.06 11.59 16.31
N GLU A 106 11.49 12.83 16.56
CA GLU A 106 11.76 13.32 17.92
C GLU A 106 10.44 13.72 18.63
N TRP A 107 9.36 12.97 18.43
CA TRP A 107 8.07 13.31 19.00
C TRP A 107 7.95 12.85 20.45
N ASP A 108 7.81 13.83 21.35
CA ASP A 108 6.69 13.80 22.29
C ASP A 108 5.44 14.28 21.54
N ALA A 109 4.31 13.56 21.67
CA ALA A 109 3.07 13.92 20.98
C ALA A 109 2.62 15.33 21.41
N ASP A 110 2.70 16.30 20.50
CA ASP A 110 2.29 17.69 20.77
C ASP A 110 0.76 17.79 20.80
N THR A 111 0.18 17.69 22.00
CA THR A 111 -1.27 17.80 22.22
C THR A 111 -1.77 19.25 22.31
N SER A 112 -0.92 20.24 22.04
CA SER A 112 -1.29 21.66 22.09
C SER A 112 -2.04 22.10 20.83
N ALA A 113 -2.70 23.27 20.87
CA ALA A 113 -3.38 23.86 19.71
C ALA A 113 -2.45 24.08 18.50
N ARG A 114 -1.14 24.26 18.74
CA ARG A 114 -0.11 24.34 17.71
C ARG A 114 0.12 22.98 17.04
N GLY A 115 0.09 21.89 17.80
CA GLY A 115 0.18 20.51 17.28
C GLY A 115 -1.00 20.16 16.37
N TRP A 116 -2.20 20.60 16.73
CA TRP A 116 -3.38 20.49 15.85
C TRP A 116 -3.24 21.29 14.56
N GLN A 117 -2.75 22.55 14.63
CA GLN A 117 -2.46 23.33 13.42
C GLN A 117 -1.36 22.69 12.55
N TYR A 118 -0.38 22.02 13.15
CA TYR A 118 0.64 21.28 12.42
C TYR A 118 0.05 20.07 11.69
N ALA A 119 -0.78 19.26 12.35
CA ALA A 119 -1.48 18.14 11.72
C ALA A 119 -2.37 18.60 10.55
N THR A 120 -3.11 19.70 10.74
CA THR A 120 -3.90 20.34 9.67
C THR A 120 -3.02 20.81 8.51
N ARG A 121 -1.78 21.27 8.77
CA ARG A 121 -0.81 21.70 7.76
C ARG A 121 -0.08 20.55 7.05
N THR A 122 0.29 19.47 7.75
CA THR A 122 0.96 18.31 7.16
C THR A 122 0.01 17.39 6.38
N HIS A 123 -1.30 17.49 6.63
CA HIS A 123 -2.34 16.84 5.84
C HIS A 123 -3.06 17.82 4.89
N HIS A 124 -2.55 19.05 4.75
CA HIS A 124 -3.15 20.10 3.92
C HIS A 124 -2.87 19.90 2.42
N ASP A 125 -1.77 19.23 2.08
CA ASP A 125 -1.37 18.96 0.69
C ASP A 125 -1.92 17.64 0.15
N TRP A 126 -2.72 16.93 0.99
CA TRP A 126 -3.38 15.70 0.59
C TRP A 126 -4.32 15.93 -0.58
N ALA A 127 -4.97 17.10 -0.68
CA ALA A 127 -5.85 17.42 -1.80
C ALA A 127 -5.09 17.54 -3.15
N GLU A 128 -3.81 17.91 -3.14
CA GLU A 128 -3.03 18.00 -4.40
C GLU A 128 -2.37 16.68 -4.76
N ARG A 129 -2.13 15.80 -3.77
CA ARG A 129 -1.47 14.49 -3.93
C ARG A 129 -2.40 13.30 -3.71
N TYR A 130 -3.69 13.54 -3.59
CA TYR A 130 -4.66 12.51 -3.23
C TYR A 130 -4.64 11.36 -4.23
N ALA A 131 -4.46 11.65 -5.52
CA ALA A 131 -4.34 10.60 -6.54
C ALA A 131 -3.13 9.69 -6.29
N GLU A 132 -2.01 10.22 -5.82
CA GLU A 132 -0.86 9.38 -5.44
C GLU A 132 -1.17 8.55 -4.19
N VAL A 133 -1.79 9.16 -3.17
CA VAL A 133 -2.05 8.51 -1.88
C VAL A 133 -3.17 7.47 -1.96
N ALA A 134 -4.21 7.73 -2.75
CA ALA A 134 -5.35 6.83 -2.93
C ALA A 134 -4.98 5.54 -3.66
N LEU A 135 -3.93 5.55 -4.49
CA LEU A 135 -3.37 4.32 -5.06
C LEU A 135 -2.82 3.41 -3.96
N TYR A 136 -2.28 3.95 -2.86
CA TYR A 136 -1.78 3.15 -1.73
C TYR A 136 -2.88 2.59 -0.82
N ALA A 137 -4.16 2.63 -1.22
CA ALA A 137 -5.27 2.06 -0.48
C ALA A 137 -5.83 0.70 -1.02
N PRO A 138 -5.03 -0.29 -1.47
CA PRO A 138 -5.55 -1.62 -1.76
C PRO A 138 -5.93 -2.38 -0.47
N ASP A 139 -5.55 -1.86 0.69
CA ASP A 139 -5.89 -2.36 2.00
C ASP A 139 -7.40 -2.31 2.28
N VAL A 140 -8.09 -1.21 1.94
CA VAL A 140 -9.54 -1.11 2.14
C VAL A 140 -10.31 -2.08 1.24
N VAL A 141 -9.78 -2.38 0.05
CA VAL A 141 -10.34 -3.41 -0.84
C VAL A 141 -10.13 -4.80 -0.24
N THR A 142 -8.90 -5.13 0.12
CA THR A 142 -8.56 -6.45 0.67
C THR A 142 -9.15 -6.71 2.07
N MET A 143 -9.47 -5.67 2.85
CA MET A 143 -10.20 -5.76 4.12
C MET A 143 -11.72 -5.78 3.96
N ASN A 144 -12.24 -5.84 2.75
CA ASN A 144 -13.68 -5.82 2.49
C ASN A 144 -14.38 -4.58 3.09
N CYS A 145 -13.83 -3.39 2.83
CA CYS A 145 -14.37 -2.10 3.27
C CYS A 145 -14.91 -1.33 2.05
N PRO A 146 -16.05 -1.76 1.46
CA PRO A 146 -16.52 -1.27 0.15
C PRO A 146 -16.83 0.23 0.14
N LEU A 147 -17.37 0.77 1.24
CA LEU A 147 -17.66 2.21 1.34
C LEU A 147 -16.38 3.05 1.28
N GLN A 148 -15.34 2.62 1.98
CA GLN A 148 -14.04 3.28 1.98
C GLN A 148 -13.34 3.10 0.62
N ALA A 149 -13.41 1.92 0.02
CA ALA A 149 -12.90 1.67 -1.33
C ALA A 149 -13.54 2.63 -2.35
N SER A 150 -14.86 2.84 -2.28
CA SER A 150 -15.56 3.86 -3.08
C SER A 150 -15.05 5.28 -2.83
N TRP A 151 -14.82 5.68 -1.58
CA TRP A 151 -14.29 7.02 -1.28
C TRP A 151 -12.89 7.24 -1.84
N TYR A 152 -12.01 6.24 -1.73
CA TYR A 152 -10.65 6.30 -2.27
C TYR A 152 -10.65 6.31 -3.80
N ALA A 153 -11.49 5.50 -4.44
CA ALA A 153 -11.66 5.47 -5.90
C ALA A 153 -12.17 6.83 -6.44
N ASP A 154 -13.23 7.36 -5.83
CA ASP A 154 -13.82 8.66 -6.18
C ASP A 154 -12.82 9.81 -5.98
N GLY A 155 -12.12 9.83 -4.84
CA GLY A 155 -11.07 10.80 -4.61
C GLY A 155 -9.89 10.68 -5.58
N TYR A 156 -9.43 9.46 -5.90
CA TYR A 156 -8.34 9.24 -6.87
C TYR A 156 -8.63 9.93 -8.22
N LEU A 157 -9.83 9.74 -8.76
CA LEU A 157 -10.24 10.35 -10.03
C LEU A 157 -10.44 11.86 -9.93
N ARG A 158 -11.07 12.35 -8.84
CA ARG A 158 -11.24 13.80 -8.62
C ARG A 158 -9.91 14.57 -8.61
N HIS A 159 -8.83 13.89 -8.24
CA HIS A 159 -7.50 14.47 -8.11
C HIS A 159 -6.57 14.13 -9.27
N GLY A 160 -7.13 13.79 -10.44
CA GLY A 160 -6.38 13.66 -11.71
C GLY A 160 -5.84 12.26 -11.99
N GLY A 161 -6.22 11.26 -11.19
CA GLY A 161 -5.98 9.85 -11.49
C GLY A 161 -6.74 9.38 -12.73
N ASN A 162 -6.29 8.29 -13.36
CA ASN A 162 -6.93 7.75 -14.57
C ASN A 162 -7.65 6.41 -14.31
N ASN A 163 -8.76 6.20 -15.01
CA ASN A 163 -9.65 5.06 -14.74
C ASN A 163 -8.99 3.70 -15.02
N GLU A 164 -8.10 3.62 -16.02
CA GLU A 164 -7.38 2.39 -16.38
C GLU A 164 -6.46 1.92 -15.23
N THR A 165 -5.67 2.83 -14.66
CA THR A 165 -4.79 2.54 -13.52
C THR A 165 -5.60 2.16 -12.29
N LEU A 166 -6.72 2.85 -12.02
CA LEU A 166 -7.60 2.53 -10.91
C LEU A 166 -8.19 1.11 -11.05
N CYS A 167 -8.69 0.77 -12.24
CA CYS A 167 -9.18 -0.56 -12.55
C CYS A 167 -8.11 -1.63 -12.31
N ASP A 168 -6.91 -1.43 -12.84
CA ASP A 168 -5.82 -2.39 -12.68
C ASP A 168 -5.44 -2.58 -11.21
N VAL A 169 -5.42 -1.51 -10.40
CA VAL A 169 -5.11 -1.59 -8.96
C VAL A 169 -6.21 -2.29 -8.18
N VAL A 170 -7.48 -1.97 -8.44
CA VAL A 170 -8.62 -2.60 -7.75
C VAL A 170 -8.72 -4.08 -8.09
N GLU A 171 -8.59 -4.44 -9.37
CA GLU A 171 -8.63 -5.84 -9.79
C GLU A 171 -7.44 -6.63 -9.25
N PHE A 172 -6.25 -6.02 -9.17
CA PHE A 172 -5.11 -6.65 -8.49
C PHE A 172 -5.35 -6.84 -7.00
N ALA A 173 -5.95 -5.86 -6.30
CA ALA A 173 -6.30 -5.99 -4.88
C ALA A 173 -7.37 -7.07 -4.63
N LYS A 174 -8.38 -7.19 -5.50
CA LYS A 174 -9.37 -8.29 -5.46
C LYS A 174 -8.71 -9.65 -5.65
N LYS A 175 -7.78 -9.75 -6.58
CA LYS A 175 -6.99 -10.96 -6.82
C LYS A 175 -6.17 -11.35 -5.59
N ILE A 176 -5.54 -10.40 -4.89
CA ILE A 176 -4.85 -10.66 -3.62
C ILE A 176 -5.81 -11.29 -2.60
N ALA A 177 -7.00 -10.72 -2.40
CA ALA A 177 -7.97 -11.27 -1.46
C ALA A 177 -8.38 -12.71 -1.84
N HIS A 178 -8.76 -12.92 -3.11
CA HIS A 178 -9.18 -14.23 -3.62
C HIS A 178 -8.09 -15.30 -3.48
N ASP A 179 -6.88 -15.02 -3.95
CA ASP A 179 -5.80 -16.01 -4.04
C ASP A 179 -5.20 -16.37 -2.68
N THR A 180 -5.36 -15.51 -1.67
CA THR A 180 -5.00 -15.77 -0.26
C THR A 180 -6.11 -16.44 0.55
N GLY A 181 -7.27 -16.72 -0.07
CA GLY A 181 -8.41 -17.34 0.61
C GLY A 181 -9.25 -16.40 1.47
N ASN A 182 -9.02 -15.09 1.38
CA ASN A 182 -9.90 -14.08 1.96
C ASN A 182 -11.06 -13.81 1.00
N GLY A 183 -12.23 -14.34 1.32
CA GLY A 183 -13.42 -14.17 0.50
C GLY A 183 -13.90 -12.72 0.52
N LEU A 184 -13.77 -12.02 -0.61
CA LEU A 184 -14.61 -10.85 -0.86
C LEU A 184 -16.04 -11.32 -1.11
N PRO A 185 -17.07 -10.59 -0.61
CA PRO A 185 -18.45 -10.85 -0.95
C PRO A 185 -18.64 -10.86 -2.47
N ALA A 186 -19.53 -11.71 -2.98
CA ALA A 186 -19.82 -11.77 -4.42
C ALA A 186 -20.41 -10.46 -4.96
N ASP A 187 -20.96 -9.62 -4.08
CA ASP A 187 -21.49 -8.29 -4.31
C ASP A 187 -20.48 -7.17 -3.98
N PHE A 188 -19.18 -7.48 -3.85
CA PHE A 188 -18.17 -6.44 -3.72
C PHE A 188 -18.12 -5.62 -5.03
N PRO A 189 -18.24 -4.29 -4.94
CA PRO A 189 -18.53 -3.47 -6.12
C PRO A 189 -17.41 -3.55 -7.19
N SER A 190 -17.81 -3.49 -8.47
CA SER A 190 -16.91 -3.17 -9.58
C SER A 190 -16.34 -1.75 -9.43
N VAL A 191 -15.29 -1.39 -10.17
CA VAL A 191 -14.82 0.01 -10.17
C VAL A 191 -15.92 0.96 -10.66
N GLU A 192 -16.72 0.55 -11.66
CA GLU A 192 -17.87 1.35 -12.12
C GLU A 192 -18.96 1.50 -11.06
N GLU A 193 -19.21 0.46 -10.27
CA GLU A 193 -20.16 0.51 -9.15
C GLU A 193 -19.63 1.34 -7.99
N MET A 194 -18.32 1.26 -7.70
CA MET A 194 -17.65 2.05 -6.66
C MET A 194 -17.72 3.54 -6.93
N LEU A 195 -17.67 3.94 -8.21
CA LEU A 195 -17.77 5.32 -8.67
C LEU A 195 -19.22 5.81 -8.77
N GLY A 196 -20.19 4.96 -8.44
CA GLY A 196 -21.62 5.24 -8.54
C GLY A 196 -22.00 5.54 -9.98
N GLY A 197 -22.30 4.50 -10.78
CA GLY A 197 -22.73 4.57 -12.18
C GLY A 197 -23.27 5.94 -12.59
N THR A 198 -22.38 6.80 -13.09
CA THR A 198 -22.67 8.20 -13.38
C THR A 198 -23.26 8.28 -14.77
N THR A 199 -24.50 7.80 -14.89
CA THR A 199 -25.47 8.34 -15.86
C THR A 199 -26.51 9.12 -15.09
N THR A 200 -26.23 10.40 -14.86
CA THR A 200 -27.15 11.54 -14.98
C THR A 200 -26.36 12.83 -14.78
#